data_AF-A0A358MGE2-F1
#
_entry.id   AF-A0A358MGE2-F1
#
_cell.length_a   1.000
_cell.length_b   1.000
_cell.length_c   1.000
_cell.angle_alpha   90.00
_cell.angle_beta   90.00
_cell.angle_gamma   90.00
#
_symmetry.space_group_name_H-M   'P 1'
#
loop_
_entity.id
_entity.type
_entity.pdbx_description
1 polymer ?
#
loop_
_entity_poly.entity_id
_entity_poly.type
_entity_poly.pdbx_seq_one_letter_code
_entity_poly.pdbx_strand_id
1 'polypeptide(L)'
;QWMIEGEVERDPRGFDVSRFGDWTTPGYTVPKVIENYQMRFSVSYPNEERPAARPFRTTPMYETFDNMGAVWGQQYGLEVVNYFAKDDEPRYETPTFRRSNAFEA
;
A
#
# COMPACT_ATOMS: atom_id res chain seq x y z
N GLN A 1 20.14 -3.98 -23.62
CA GLN A 1 20.84 -2.88 -22.94
C GLN A 1 21.34 -3.32 -21.58
N TRP A 2 20.50 -3.59 -20.57
CA TRP A 2 20.98 -3.96 -19.22
C TRP A 2 22.04 -5.07 -19.20
N MET A 3 21.79 -6.18 -19.89
CA MET A 3 22.77 -7.29 -19.97
C MET A 3 24.06 -6.96 -20.73
N ILE A 4 24.05 -5.94 -21.59
CA ILE A 4 25.17 -5.59 -22.48
C ILE A 4 25.99 -4.44 -21.85
N GLU A 5 25.31 -3.38 -21.43
CA GLU A 5 25.91 -2.14 -20.92
C GLU A 5 26.06 -2.14 -19.40
N GLY A 6 25.50 -3.12 -18.69
CA GLY A 6 25.51 -3.20 -17.23
C GLY A 6 24.46 -2.34 -16.52
N GLU A 7 23.77 -1.47 -17.25
CA GLU A 7 22.74 -0.58 -16.71
C GLU A 7 21.54 -0.37 -17.64
N VAL A 8 20.49 0.21 -17.09
CA VAL A 8 19.22 0.51 -17.75
C VAL A 8 19.15 1.98 -18.14
N GLU A 9 18.69 2.30 -19.34
CA GLU A 9 18.45 3.70 -19.77
C GLU A 9 17.32 4.36 -18.98
N ARG A 10 16.34 3.55 -18.55
CA ARG A 10 15.11 3.98 -17.90
C ARG A 10 14.95 3.25 -16.58
N ASP A 11 14.37 3.94 -15.60
CA ASP A 11 14.11 3.39 -14.28
C ASP A 11 13.23 2.11 -14.35
N PRO A 12 13.77 0.93 -13.95
CA PRO A 12 13.06 -0.34 -14.01
C PRO A 12 12.35 -0.66 -12.69
N ARG A 13 12.37 0.23 -11.68
CA ARG A 13 11.97 -0.10 -10.30
C ARG A 13 10.55 -0.66 -10.17
N GLY A 14 9.62 -0.27 -11.04
CA GLY A 14 8.26 -0.84 -11.10
C GLY A 14 8.20 -2.28 -11.62
N PHE A 15 9.22 -2.72 -12.37
CA PHE A 15 9.34 -4.05 -12.96
C PHE A 15 10.31 -4.96 -12.20
N ASP A 16 11.14 -4.39 -11.33
CA ASP A 16 12.16 -5.14 -10.59
C ASP A 16 11.54 -6.27 -9.75
N VAL A 17 12.08 -7.48 -9.88
CA VAL A 17 11.65 -8.67 -9.14
C VAL A 17 12.06 -8.61 -7.67
N SER A 18 13.14 -7.89 -7.34
CA SER A 18 13.62 -7.72 -5.96
C SER A 18 12.80 -6.72 -5.16
N ARG A 19 11.76 -6.10 -5.75
CA ARG A 19 10.80 -5.26 -5.03
C ARG A 19 9.89 -6.06 -4.09
N PHE A 20 9.93 -7.38 -4.20
CA PHE A 20 9.32 -8.34 -3.28
C PHE A 20 10.43 -9.10 -2.55
N GLY A 21 10.10 -9.72 -1.41
CA GLY A 21 11.07 -10.51 -0.65
C GLY A 21 10.47 -11.80 -0.11
N ASP A 22 11.19 -12.46 0.80
CA ASP A 22 10.78 -13.74 1.37
C ASP A 22 9.46 -13.70 2.15
N TRP A 23 8.96 -12.49 2.44
CA TRP A 23 7.67 -12.27 3.07
C TRP A 23 6.48 -12.60 2.15
N THR A 24 6.69 -12.63 0.84
CA THR A 24 5.61 -12.74 -0.15
C THR A 24 5.17 -14.19 -0.28
N THR A 25 4.12 -14.57 0.44
CA THR A 25 3.58 -15.94 0.43
C THR A 25 2.36 -16.07 -0.50
N PRO A 26 1.95 -17.29 -0.87
CA PRO A 26 0.70 -17.49 -1.63
C PRO A 26 -0.53 -16.87 -0.96
N GLY A 27 -0.55 -16.80 0.39
CA GLY A 27 -1.63 -16.16 1.15
C GLY A 27 -1.73 -14.64 0.95
N TYR A 28 -0.63 -13.99 0.57
CA TYR A 28 -0.63 -12.58 0.18
C TYR A 28 -0.84 -12.41 -1.32
N THR A 29 -0.13 -13.18 -2.13
CA THR A 29 -0.09 -13.00 -3.60
C THR A 29 -1.43 -13.31 -4.25
N VAL A 30 -2.10 -14.42 -3.87
CA VAL A 30 -3.35 -14.83 -4.54
C VAL A 30 -4.46 -13.78 -4.35
N PRO A 31 -4.78 -13.30 -3.13
CA PRO A 31 -5.78 -12.26 -2.95
C PRO A 31 -5.42 -10.94 -3.65
N LYS A 32 -4.14 -10.52 -3.61
CA LYS A 32 -3.69 -9.28 -4.26
C LYS A 32 -3.80 -9.33 -5.78
N VAL A 33 -3.50 -10.47 -6.40
CA VAL A 33 -3.65 -10.65 -7.85
C VAL A 33 -5.13 -10.61 -8.25
N ILE A 34 -6.01 -11.24 -7.47
CA ILE A 34 -7.47 -11.19 -7.69
C ILE A 34 -7.97 -9.75 -7.62
N GLU A 35 -7.61 -9.02 -6.56
CA GLU A 35 -7.98 -7.60 -6.37
C GLU A 35 -7.45 -6.73 -7.53
N ASN A 36 -6.20 -6.92 -7.95
CA ASN A 36 -5.64 -6.19 -9.08
C ASN A 36 -6.42 -6.44 -10.38
N TYR A 37 -6.82 -7.69 -10.62
CA TYR A 37 -7.60 -8.04 -11.80
C TYR A 37 -9.00 -7.42 -11.76
N GLN A 38 -9.68 -7.45 -10.61
CA GLN A 38 -10.99 -6.83 -10.41
C GLN A 38 -10.96 -5.32 -10.66
N MET A 39 -9.85 -4.67 -10.32
CA MET A 39 -9.66 -3.22 -10.43
C MET A 39 -9.07 -2.75 -11.76
N ARG A 40 -8.88 -3.65 -12.74
CA ARG A 40 -8.13 -3.38 -13.98
C ARG A 40 -8.63 -2.18 -14.78
N PHE A 41 -9.92 -1.89 -14.74
CA PHE A 41 -10.54 -0.77 -15.46
C PHE A 41 -11.17 0.28 -14.53
N SER A 42 -10.89 0.18 -13.23
CA SER A 42 -11.31 1.18 -12.26
C SER A 42 -10.44 2.44 -12.39
N VAL A 43 -10.99 3.58 -11.97
CA VAL A 43 -10.19 4.81 -11.83
C VAL A 43 -9.20 4.61 -10.70
N SER A 44 -7.90 4.74 -11.01
CA SER A 44 -6.84 4.72 -9.99
C SER A 44 -6.64 6.13 -9.44
N TYR A 45 -6.83 6.29 -8.13
CA TYR A 45 -6.64 7.56 -7.44
C TYR A 45 -5.28 7.61 -6.73
N PRO A 46 -4.70 8.81 -6.55
CA PRO A 46 -3.60 8.99 -5.62
C PRO A 46 -3.97 8.49 -4.22
N ASN A 47 -3.00 7.92 -3.49
CA ASN A 47 -3.17 7.37 -2.15
C ASN A 47 -4.24 6.26 -2.01
N GLU A 48 -4.66 5.63 -3.11
CA GLU A 48 -5.61 4.52 -3.05
C GLU A 48 -4.98 3.33 -2.32
N GLU A 49 -5.53 3.02 -1.14
CA GLU A 49 -5.16 1.85 -0.35
C GLU A 49 -6.06 0.67 -0.68
N ARG A 50 -5.45 -0.52 -0.83
CA ARG A 50 -6.14 -1.72 -1.28
C ARG A 50 -6.26 -2.76 -0.17
N PRO A 51 -7.47 -3.19 0.24
CA PRO A 51 -7.69 -3.97 1.46
C PRO A 51 -7.33 -5.46 1.37
N ALA A 52 -7.25 -6.06 0.17
CA ALA A 52 -7.02 -7.50 0.09
C ALA A 52 -5.70 -7.91 0.75
N ALA A 53 -5.71 -9.04 1.45
CA ALA A 53 -4.59 -9.57 2.23
C ALA A 53 -4.06 -8.62 3.32
N ARG A 54 -4.88 -7.71 3.87
CA ARG A 54 -4.50 -6.85 5.00
C ARG A 54 -5.35 -7.10 6.25
N PRO A 55 -4.77 -6.98 7.47
CA PRO A 55 -3.35 -6.76 7.74
C PRO A 55 -2.49 -8.00 7.41
N PHE A 56 -1.28 -7.81 6.89
CA PHE A 56 -0.37 -8.93 6.57
C PHE A 56 0.83 -9.02 7.52
N ARG A 57 1.61 -7.94 7.64
CA ARG A 57 2.72 -7.83 8.59
C ARG A 57 2.55 -6.57 9.40
N THR A 58 2.74 -6.69 10.70
CA THR A 58 2.57 -5.59 11.65
C THR A 58 3.83 -5.42 12.49
N THR A 59 4.02 -4.23 13.03
CA THR A 59 5.03 -4.00 14.06
C THR A 59 4.42 -4.25 15.44
N PRO A 60 5.22 -4.41 16.51
CA PRO A 60 4.69 -4.50 17.87
C PRO A 60 3.86 -3.29 18.30
N MET A 61 4.03 -2.14 17.65
CA MET A 61 3.27 -0.91 17.91
C MET A 61 1.91 -0.88 17.22
N TYR A 62 1.52 -1.92 16.48
CA TYR A 62 0.29 -1.92 15.70
C TYR A 62 -0.95 -1.64 16.55
N GLU A 63 -1.15 -2.38 17.65
CA GLU A 63 -2.30 -2.16 18.53
C GLU A 63 -2.27 -0.76 19.18
N THR A 64 -1.07 -0.27 19.53
CA THR A 64 -0.92 1.08 20.08
C THR A 64 -1.35 2.14 19.08
N PHE A 65 -0.87 2.06 17.84
CA PHE A 65 -1.23 3.01 16.79
C PHE A 65 -2.69 2.89 16.37
N ASP A 66 -3.24 1.68 16.34
CA ASP A 66 -4.65 1.46 16.04
C ASP A 66 -5.56 2.11 17.10
N ASN A 67 -5.18 2.01 18.37
CA ASN A 67 -5.87 2.70 19.46
C ASN A 67 -5.73 4.23 19.38
N MET A 68 -4.65 4.74 18.79
CA MET A 68 -4.44 6.17 18.52
C MET A 68 -5.21 6.69 17.29
N GLY A 69 -5.97 5.84 16.60
CA GLY A 69 -6.72 6.23 15.40
C GLY A 69 -5.92 6.15 14.11
N ALA A 70 -4.92 5.29 14.02
CA ALA A 70 -4.13 5.13 12.80
C ALA A 70 -5.00 4.80 11.58
N VAL A 71 -4.79 5.55 10.50
CA VAL A 71 -5.22 5.20 9.16
C VAL A 71 -4.07 4.50 8.46
N TRP A 72 -4.28 3.21 8.19
CA TRP A 72 -3.22 2.30 7.77
C TRP A 72 -2.98 2.33 6.27
N GLY A 73 -1.72 2.46 5.88
CA GLY A 73 -1.21 2.13 4.55
C GLY A 73 -0.35 0.86 4.57
N GLN A 74 0.02 0.37 3.39
CA GLN A 74 0.88 -0.80 3.27
C GLN A 74 2.12 -0.51 2.42
N GLN A 75 3.30 -0.74 3.00
CA GLN A 75 4.58 -0.62 2.29
C GLN A 75 5.39 -1.92 2.45
N TYR A 76 5.78 -2.55 1.34
CA TYR A 76 6.55 -3.80 1.35
C TYR A 76 5.93 -4.90 2.25
N GLY A 77 4.60 -5.00 2.20
CA GLY A 77 3.80 -5.94 3.00
C GLY A 77 3.61 -5.56 4.47
N LEU A 78 4.30 -4.53 4.96
CA LEU A 78 4.20 -4.02 6.32
C LEU A 78 3.11 -2.95 6.42
N GLU A 79 2.29 -3.03 7.46
CA GLU A 79 1.34 -1.98 7.83
C GLU A 79 2.11 -0.77 8.39
N VAL A 80 1.92 0.38 7.73
CA VAL A 80 2.56 1.66 8.07
C VAL A 80 1.46 2.69 8.30
N VAL A 81 1.59 3.51 9.34
CA VAL A 81 0.62 4.57 9.62
C VAL A 81 0.78 5.67 8.56
N ASN A 82 -0.29 5.98 7.82
CA ASN A 82 -0.30 7.11 6.89
C ASN A 82 -0.56 8.42 7.66
N TYR A 83 -1.57 8.42 8.52
CA TYR A 83 -1.92 9.52 9.44
C TYR A 83 -2.77 8.99 10.60
N PHE A 84 -3.07 9.85 11.58
CA PHE A 84 -4.00 9.53 12.67
C PHE A 84 -5.29 10.31 12.47
N ALA A 85 -6.43 9.61 12.43
CA ALA A 85 -7.75 10.23 12.36
C ALA A 85 -8.04 11.00 13.66
N LYS A 86 -8.69 12.17 13.54
CA LYS A 86 -9.10 12.97 14.71
C LYS A 86 -10.52 12.61 15.11
N ASP A 87 -10.78 12.61 16.42
CA ASP A 87 -12.10 12.38 16.99
C ASP A 87 -12.81 11.15 16.39
N ASP A 88 -14.00 11.33 15.82
CA ASP A 88 -14.83 10.29 15.20
C ASP A 88 -14.67 10.23 13.66
N GLU A 89 -13.58 10.77 13.10
CA GLU A 89 -13.33 10.72 11.66
C GLU A 89 -13.20 9.27 11.15
N PRO A 90 -13.64 9.00 9.91
CA PRO A 90 -13.47 7.69 9.30
C PRO A 90 -11.99 7.29 9.24
N ARG A 91 -11.69 6.05 9.64
CA ARG A 91 -10.32 5.50 9.62
C ARG A 91 -9.89 5.02 8.23
N TYR A 92 -10.21 5.79 7.20
CA TYR A 92 -9.78 5.58 5.82
C TYR A 92 -9.72 6.90 5.05
N GLU A 93 -8.78 7.01 4.12
CA GLU A 93 -8.76 8.13 3.17
C GLU A 93 -9.79 7.89 2.07
N THR A 94 -10.61 8.90 1.77
CA THR A 94 -11.49 8.89 0.60
C THR A 94 -10.68 9.35 -0.62
N PRO A 95 -10.39 8.46 -1.59
CA PRO A 95 -9.46 8.79 -2.66
C PRO A 95 -10.02 9.89 -3.58
N THR A 96 -9.17 10.84 -3.95
CA THR A 96 -9.55 11.98 -4.80
C THR A 96 -8.31 12.52 -5.52
N PHE A 97 -8.52 13.21 -6.66
CA PHE A 97 -7.45 13.94 -7.34
C PHE A 97 -7.15 15.31 -6.72
N ARG A 98 -7.85 15.67 -5.63
CA ARG A 98 -7.68 16.94 -4.90
C ARG A 98 -7.20 16.64 -3.47
N ARG A 99 -7.30 17.62 -2.57
CA ARG A 99 -7.11 17.39 -1.14
C ARG A 99 -8.18 16.43 -0.64
N SER A 100 -7.75 15.36 0.03
CA SER A 100 -8.60 14.36 0.67
C SER A 100 -8.92 14.76 2.12
N ASN A 101 -9.70 13.92 2.81
CA ASN A 101 -9.95 14.05 4.25
C ASN A 101 -8.66 13.93 5.09
N ALA A 102 -7.58 13.36 4.55
CA ALA A 102 -6.29 13.30 5.23
C ALA A 102 -5.57 14.67 5.34
N PHE A 103 -6.07 15.72 4.66
CA PHE A 103 -5.37 17.01 4.63
C PHE A 103 -5.42 17.78 5.97
N GLU A 104 -6.50 17.62 6.74
CA GLU A 104 -6.70 18.30 8.02
C GLU A 104 -6.26 17.44 9.23
N ALA A 105 -5.84 16.21 8.98
CA ALA A 105 -5.34 15.28 10.00
C ALA A 105 -4.03 15.75 10.64
#